data_AF-A0A955MRI3-F1
#
_entry.id   AF-A0A955MRI3-F1
#
_cell.length_a   1.000
_cell.length_b   1.000
_cell.length_c   1.000
_cell.angle_alpha   90.00
_cell.angle_beta   90.00
_cell.angle_gamma   90.00
#
_symmetry.space_group_name_H-M   'P 1'
#
loop_
_entity.id
_entity.type
_entity.pdbx_description
1 polymer ?
#
loop_
_entity_poly.entity_id
_entity_poly.type
_entity_poly.pdbx_seq_one_letter_code
_entity_poly.pdbx_strand_id
1 'polypeptide(L)'
;MLFLLKNFHQPKKSRRGFTLIELLIVIAIILILIAIALPNFLEAQIRARVVKAKGEIRSLGIALESYALDYDIYPAEHERNGGGNRNLRGLFWLTSPNAYITAIPEDPFHVFSEDEGIGYITY
;
A
#
# COMPACT_ATOMS: atom_id res chain seq x y z
N MET A 1 -8.93 -64.03 -45.22
CA MET A 1 -7.87 -64.25 -44.22
C MET A 1 -7.43 -62.89 -43.69
N LEU A 2 -7.64 -62.64 -42.39
CA LEU A 2 -6.89 -61.68 -41.58
C LEU A 2 -7.13 -60.15 -41.75
N PHE A 3 -8.34 -59.63 -41.47
CA PHE A 3 -8.44 -58.17 -41.20
C PHE A 3 -9.42 -57.72 -40.10
N LEU A 4 -9.99 -58.61 -39.27
CA LEU A 4 -11.08 -58.20 -38.36
C LEU A 4 -10.95 -58.48 -36.86
N LEU A 5 -9.78 -58.81 -36.31
CA LEU A 5 -9.65 -58.91 -34.84
C LEU A 5 -8.31 -58.41 -34.32
N LYS A 6 -8.18 -57.09 -34.17
CA LYS A 6 -7.28 -56.53 -33.17
C LYS A 6 -7.89 -55.29 -32.52
N ASN A 7 -8.94 -55.52 -31.73
CA ASN A 7 -9.34 -54.57 -30.70
C ASN A 7 -8.23 -54.52 -29.65
N PHE A 8 -7.40 -53.48 -29.73
CA PHE A 8 -6.45 -53.14 -28.67
C PHE A 8 -7.25 -52.72 -27.44
N HIS A 9 -7.49 -53.67 -26.54
CA HIS A 9 -7.84 -53.35 -25.16
C HIS A 9 -6.62 -52.68 -24.51
N GLN A 10 -6.55 -51.36 -24.67
CA GLN A 10 -5.56 -50.52 -24.02
C GLN A 10 -5.83 -50.56 -22.50
N PRO A 11 -4.91 -51.04 -21.66
CA PRO A 11 -5.11 -51.03 -20.22
C PRO A 11 -5.23 -49.57 -19.76
N LYS A 12 -6.39 -49.21 -19.17
CA LYS A 12 -6.54 -47.91 -18.49
C LYS A 12 -5.46 -47.83 -17.40
N LYS A 13 -4.48 -46.94 -17.58
CA LYS A 13 -3.55 -46.59 -16.50
C LYS A 13 -4.38 -46.18 -15.28
N SER A 14 -4.22 -46.91 -14.17
CA SER A 14 -4.84 -46.55 -12.90
C SER A 14 -4.36 -45.16 -12.52
N ARG A 15 -5.29 -44.20 -12.47
CA ARG A 15 -5.00 -42.87 -11.94
C ARG A 15 -4.80 -43.04 -10.43
N ARG A 16 -3.58 -42.80 -9.95
CA ARG A 16 -3.31 -42.70 -8.51
C ARG A 16 -4.11 -41.51 -7.95
N GLY A 17 -4.97 -41.77 -6.98
CA GLY A 17 -5.68 -40.73 -6.24
C GLY A 17 -4.78 -40.09 -5.18
N PHE A 18 -5.06 -38.84 -4.83
CA PHE A 18 -4.38 -38.12 -3.75
C PHE A 18 -4.77 -38.75 -2.41
N THR A 19 -3.80 -39.02 -1.53
CA THR A 19 -4.11 -39.51 -0.19
C THR A 19 -4.40 -38.35 0.76
N LEU A 20 -5.29 -38.55 1.74
CA LEU A 20 -5.59 -37.52 2.74
C LEU A 20 -4.35 -37.18 3.58
N ILE A 21 -3.47 -38.15 3.81
CA ILE A 21 -2.24 -37.98 4.57
C ILE A 21 -1.22 -37.10 3.82
N GLU A 22 -1.10 -37.24 2.49
CA GLU A 22 -0.27 -36.35 1.68
C GLU A 22 -0.74 -34.90 1.79
N LEU A 23 -2.05 -34.66 1.70
CA LEU A 23 -2.59 -33.31 1.86
C LEU A 23 -2.38 -32.76 3.28
N LEU A 24 -2.56 -33.61 4.30
CA LEU A 24 -2.42 -33.22 5.70
C LEU A 24 -0.99 -32.77 6.04
N ILE A 25 0.01 -33.49 5.55
CA ILE A 25 1.42 -33.14 5.79
C ILE A 25 1.77 -31.81 5.11
N VAL A 26 1.25 -31.57 3.90
CA VAL A 26 1.49 -30.32 3.16
C VAL A 26 0.97 -29.12 3.93
N ILE A 27 -0.29 -29.16 4.41
CA ILE A 27 -0.84 -28.04 5.17
C ILE A 27 -0.13 -27.85 6.51
N ALA A 28 0.31 -28.94 7.16
CA ALA A 28 1.06 -28.86 8.40
C ALA A 28 2.37 -28.07 8.21
N ILE A 29 3.11 -28.34 7.13
CA ILE A 29 4.35 -27.62 6.81
C ILE A 29 4.06 -26.15 6.48
N ILE A 30 3.02 -25.85 5.69
CA ILE A 30 2.65 -24.47 5.36
C ILE A 30 2.33 -23.66 6.62
N LEU A 31 1.59 -24.25 7.58
CA LEU A 31 1.23 -23.57 8.83
C LEU A 31 2.46 -23.26 9.69
N ILE A 32 3.44 -24.16 9.76
CA ILE A 32 4.70 -23.92 10.49
C ILE A 32 5.46 -22.75 9.85
N LEU A 33 5.54 -22.69 8.52
CA LEU A 33 6.20 -21.59 7.82
C LEU A 33 5.48 -20.26 8.06
N ILE A 34 4.14 -20.23 7.97
CA ILE A 34 3.36 -19.00 8.21
C ILE A 34 3.50 -18.54 9.66
N ALA A 35 3.48 -19.45 10.63
CA ALA A 35 3.62 -19.10 12.05
C ALA A 35 4.90 -18.31 12.34
N ILE A 36 6.01 -18.63 11.65
CA ILE A 36 7.29 -17.93 11.80
C ILE A 36 7.33 -16.68 10.91
N ALA A 37 6.80 -16.75 9.69
CA ALA A 37 6.89 -15.66 8.72
C ALA A 37 5.96 -14.48 9.04
N LEU A 38 4.75 -14.74 9.53
CA LEU A 38 3.71 -13.74 9.75
C LEU A 38 4.12 -12.61 10.72
N PRO A 39 4.67 -12.86 11.93
CA PRO A 39 5.04 -11.77 12.83
C PRO A 39 6.11 -10.86 12.22
N ASN A 40 7.13 -11.44 11.58
CA ASN A 40 8.18 -10.67 10.89
C ASN A 40 7.62 -9.87 9.70
N PHE A 41 6.64 -10.43 8.98
CA PHE A 41 5.97 -9.74 7.88
C PHE A 41 5.18 -8.51 8.36
N LEU A 42 4.45 -8.63 9.48
CA LEU A 42 3.71 -7.51 10.08
C LEU A 42 4.65 -6.40 10.52
N GLU A 43 5.76 -6.73 11.18
CA GLU A 43 6.77 -5.73 11.54
C GLU A 43 7.39 -5.07 10.31
N ALA A 44 7.70 -5.83 9.27
CA ALA A 44 8.23 -5.30 8.02
C ALA A 44 7.24 -4.33 7.37
N GLN A 45 5.95 -4.63 7.42
CA GLN A 45 4.90 -3.75 6.92
C GLN A 45 4.84 -2.42 7.69
N ILE A 46 4.92 -2.46 9.03
CA ILE A 46 4.97 -1.24 9.85
C ILE A 46 6.23 -0.44 9.53
N ARG A 47 7.40 -1.09 9.46
CA ARG A 47 8.66 -0.43 9.08
C ARG A 47 8.56 0.24 7.71
N ALA A 48 7.94 -0.42 6.72
CA ALA A 48 7.72 0.16 5.40
C ALA A 48 6.83 1.41 5.45
N ARG A 49 5.76 1.40 6.25
CA ARG A 49 4.90 2.58 6.45
C ARG A 49 5.65 3.75 7.10
N VAL A 50 6.49 3.47 8.11
CA VAL A 50 7.34 4.49 8.76
C VAL A 50 8.33 5.09 7.75
N VAL A 51 8.97 4.26 6.93
CA VAL A 51 9.90 4.73 5.89
C VAL A 51 9.20 5.61 4.86
N LYS A 52 7.99 5.22 4.42
CA LYS A 52 7.15 6.02 3.52
C LYS A 52 6.85 7.39 4.14
N ALA A 53 6.30 7.41 5.35
CA ALA A 53 5.95 8.65 6.07
C ALA A 53 7.17 9.56 6.24
N LYS A 54 8.33 9.00 6.59
CA LYS A 54 9.59 9.77 6.71
C LYS A 54 10.02 10.39 5.37
N GLY A 55 9.88 9.67 4.26
CA GLY A 55 10.18 10.19 2.93
C GLY A 55 9.24 11.31 2.51
N GLU A 56 7.96 11.17 2.82
CA GLU A 56 6.93 12.17 2.58
C GLU A 56 7.17 13.45 3.38
N ILE A 57 7.48 13.34 4.68
CA ILE A 57 7.84 14.50 5.53
C ILE A 57 9.09 15.20 5.00
N ARG A 58 10.10 14.45 4.55
CA ARG A 58 11.30 15.04 3.95
C ARG A 58 10.97 15.81 2.67
N SER A 59 10.10 15.26 1.84
CA SER A 59 9.65 15.92 0.60
C SER A 59 8.88 17.21 0.90
N LEU A 60 8.02 17.20 1.93
CA LEU A 60 7.36 18.41 2.43
C LEU A 60 8.35 19.46 2.95
N GLY A 61 9.37 19.05 3.71
CA GLY A 61 10.42 19.96 4.19
C GLY A 61 11.13 20.68 3.04
N ILE A 62 11.51 19.94 1.99
CA ILE A 62 12.13 20.52 0.78
C ILE A 62 11.18 21.49 0.09
N ALA A 63 9.89 21.14 -0.01
CA ALA A 63 8.89 22.00 -0.62
C ALA A 63 8.68 23.31 0.18
N LEU A 64 8.66 23.22 1.51
CA LEU A 64 8.57 24.37 2.40
C LEU A 64 9.79 25.27 2.32
N GLU A 65 11.00 24.69 2.31
CA GLU A 65 12.25 25.44 2.11
C GLU A 65 12.27 26.14 0.75
N SER A 66 11.85 25.45 -0.31
CA SER A 66 11.79 26.03 -1.65
C SER A 66 10.80 27.20 -1.72
N TYR A 67 9.63 27.08 -1.08
CA TYR A 67 8.68 28.18 -0.96
C TYR A 67 9.27 29.37 -0.19
N ALA A 68 9.94 29.11 0.93
CA ALA A 68 10.54 30.16 1.75
C ALA A 68 11.66 30.89 1.00
N LEU A 69 12.42 30.22 0.12
CA LEU A 69 13.41 30.87 -0.74
C LEU A 69 12.77 31.84 -1.74
N ASP A 70 11.59 31.50 -2.26
CA ASP A 70 10.91 32.32 -3.28
C ASP A 70 10.12 33.50 -2.67
N TYR A 71 9.59 33.34 -1.45
CA TYR A 71 8.71 34.34 -0.81
C TYR A 71 9.25 34.96 0.49
N ASP A 72 10.38 34.50 1.03
CA ASP A 72 10.99 34.93 2.32
C ASP A 72 10.09 34.71 3.56
N ILE A 73 9.05 33.87 3.42
CA ILE A 73 8.07 33.55 4.45
C ILE A 73 7.62 32.09 4.31
N TYR A 74 7.35 31.40 5.42
CA TYR A 74 6.77 30.06 5.38
C TYR A 74 5.25 30.09 5.08
N PRO A 75 4.68 29.07 4.38
CA PRO A 75 3.26 29.04 4.03
C PRO A 75 2.28 29.21 5.20
N ALA A 76 2.60 28.65 6.37
CA ALA A 76 1.75 28.77 7.57
C ALA A 76 1.64 30.23 8.06
N GLU A 77 2.70 31.02 7.89
CA GLU A 77 2.72 32.45 8.20
C GLU A 77 2.02 33.25 7.09
N HIS A 78 2.12 32.79 5.84
CA HIS A 78 1.40 33.36 4.71
C HIS A 78 -0.13 33.23 4.88
N GLU A 79 -0.64 32.10 5.37
CA GLU A 79 -2.08 31.92 5.69
C GLU A 79 -2.56 32.77 6.87
N ARG A 80 -1.68 33.05 7.83
CA ARG A 80 -2.02 33.93 8.97
C ARG A 80 -2.21 35.38 8.52
N ASN A 81 -1.44 35.81 7.50
CA ASN A 81 -1.38 37.20 7.04
C ASN A 81 -2.23 37.46 5.78
N GLY A 82 -2.51 36.44 4.96
CA GLY A 82 -3.35 36.51 3.77
C GLY A 82 -4.48 35.50 3.88
N GLY A 83 -5.72 35.96 3.69
CA GLY A 83 -6.98 35.23 3.95
C GLY A 83 -7.23 33.99 3.08
N GLY A 84 -6.32 33.01 3.13
CA GLY A 84 -6.45 31.71 2.51
C GLY A 84 -7.50 30.83 3.20
N ASN A 85 -7.98 29.83 2.48
CA ASN A 85 -8.92 28.86 3.00
C ASN A 85 -8.24 27.99 4.07
N ARG A 86 -8.52 28.26 5.36
CA ARG A 86 -7.98 27.53 6.52
C ARG A 86 -8.27 26.02 6.48
N ASN A 87 -9.23 25.57 5.68
CA ASN A 87 -9.55 24.16 5.51
C ASN A 87 -8.46 23.40 4.72
N LEU A 88 -7.53 24.09 4.05
CA LEU A 88 -6.45 23.49 3.26
C LEU A 88 -5.13 23.33 4.04
N ARG A 89 -5.15 23.50 5.37
CA ARG A 89 -4.02 23.23 6.29
C ARG A 89 -2.65 23.81 5.86
N GLY A 90 -2.56 25.02 5.30
CA GLY A 90 -1.28 25.57 4.84
C GLY A 90 -0.85 25.14 3.44
N LEU A 91 -1.52 24.15 2.84
CA LEU A 91 -1.06 23.43 1.64
C LEU A 91 -1.40 24.14 0.33
N PHE A 92 -2.35 25.08 0.34
CA PHE A 92 -2.76 25.82 -0.85
C PHE A 92 -1.60 26.54 -1.53
N TRP A 93 -0.69 27.11 -0.74
CA TRP A 93 0.46 27.87 -1.23
C TRP A 93 1.61 26.99 -1.74
N LEU A 94 1.59 25.69 -1.43
CA LEU A 94 2.57 24.71 -1.93
C LEU A 94 2.18 24.14 -3.29
N THR A 95 0.92 24.30 -3.72
CA THR A 95 0.38 23.70 -4.95
C THR A 95 -0.06 24.73 -6.00
N SER A 96 -0.19 26.02 -5.64
CA SER A 96 -0.65 27.09 -6.55
C SER A 96 0.14 28.39 -6.34
N PRO A 97 0.54 29.14 -7.41
CA PRO A 97 0.59 28.80 -8.84
C PRO A 97 1.87 28.06 -9.27
N ASN A 98 2.91 28.06 -8.43
CA ASN A 98 4.09 27.20 -8.57
C ASN A 98 3.94 26.01 -7.62
N ALA A 99 3.93 24.79 -8.16
CA ALA A 99 3.80 23.59 -7.35
C ALA A 99 5.18 23.15 -6.81
N TYR A 100 5.38 23.32 -5.50
CA TYR A 100 6.56 22.85 -4.78
C TYR A 100 6.45 21.38 -4.36
N ILE A 101 5.23 20.84 -4.40
CA ILE A 101 4.94 19.42 -4.18
C ILE A 101 3.97 18.91 -5.24
N THR A 102 4.16 17.67 -5.70
CA THR A 102 3.36 17.07 -6.77
C THR A 102 2.04 16.47 -6.29
N ALA A 103 1.95 16.10 -5.02
CA ALA A 103 0.75 15.56 -4.38
C ALA A 103 0.87 15.71 -2.86
N ILE A 104 -0.26 15.92 -2.18
CA ILE A 104 -0.30 15.97 -0.72
C ILE A 104 -0.08 14.55 -0.19
N PRO A 105 0.94 14.31 0.67
CA PRO A 105 1.14 12.99 1.23
C PRO A 105 0.04 12.67 2.25
N GLU A 106 -0.55 11.50 2.08
CA GLU A 106 -1.55 10.97 3.02
C GLU A 106 -0.85 10.21 4.15
N ASP A 107 -1.20 10.54 5.39
CA ASP A 107 -0.62 9.90 6.57
C ASP A 107 -1.01 8.41 6.62
N PRO A 108 -0.03 7.48 6.53
CA PRO A 108 -0.31 6.04 6.55
C PRO A 108 -0.78 5.50 7.91
N PHE A 109 -0.80 6.33 8.95
CA PHE A 109 -1.30 6.00 10.29
C PHE A 109 -2.62 6.70 10.62
N HIS A 110 -3.20 7.44 9.68
CA HIS A 110 -4.50 8.06 9.88
C HIS A 110 -5.56 6.96 10.01
N VAL A 111 -6.16 6.85 11.19
CA VAL A 111 -7.30 5.97 11.44
C VAL A 111 -8.54 6.74 11.03
N PHE A 112 -9.23 6.29 9.99
CA PHE A 112 -10.55 6.82 9.66
C PHE A 112 -11.50 6.49 10.82
N SER A 113 -11.71 7.45 11.73
CA SER A 113 -12.78 7.37 12.71
C SER A 113 -14.11 7.49 11.96
N GLU A 114 -14.90 6.42 11.96
CA GLU A 114 -16.22 6.35 11.31
C GLU A 114 -17.22 7.40 11.85
N ASP A 115 -16.90 8.09 12.94
CA ASP A 115 -17.70 9.16 13.55
C ASP A 115 -17.49 10.55 12.93
N GLU A 116 -16.52 10.74 12.02
CA GLU A 116 -16.42 11.97 11.22
C GLU A 116 -17.15 11.78 9.89
N GLY A 117 -18.48 11.78 9.95
CA GLY A 117 -19.39 11.76 8.81
C GLY A 117 -19.33 13.03 7.95
N ILE A 118 -18.15 13.41 7.45
CA ILE A 118 -17.96 14.22 6.26
C ILE A 118 -16.55 13.97 5.77
N GLY A 119 -16.44 13.14 4.73
CA GLY A 119 -15.21 12.98 4.00
C GLY A 119 -14.73 14.35 3.50
N TYR A 120 -13.53 14.73 3.91
CA TYR A 120 -12.72 15.64 3.13
C TYR A 120 -12.23 14.88 1.88
N ILE A 121 -13.17 14.56 1.00
CA ILE A 121 -12.88 14.45 -0.42
C ILE A 121 -12.76 15.90 -0.86
N THR A 122 -11.55 16.37 -1.12
CA THR A 122 -11.39 17.56 -1.97
C THR A 122 -10.06 17.44 -2.71
N TYR A 123 -10.22 17.33 -4.03
CA TYR A 123 -9.22 17.19 -5.08
C TYR A 123 -8.17 18.30 -5.08
#